data_AF-A0A7Y1XM39-F1
#
_entry.id   AF-A0A7Y1XM39-F1
#
_cell.length_a   1.000
_cell.length_b   1.000
_cell.length_c   1.000
_cell.angle_alpha   90.00
_cell.angle_beta   90.00
_cell.angle_gamma   90.00
#
_symmetry.space_group_name_H-M   'P 1'
#
loop_
_entity.id
_entity.type
_entity.pdbx_description
1 polymer ?
#
loop_
_entity_poly.entity_id
_entity_poly.type
_entity_poly.pdbx_seq_one_letter_code
_entity_poly.pdbx_strand_id
1 'polypeptide(L)'
;MQVKKNPKADLNRNSSLYFVIGLTIVLFLTWRALEYKTYPKDEVVLDLVQAVDDLKEDVPVTEMIKTPPPPPPPAAPEIIEVVEDTEEVEETIIESTETSQDAVVEEVIDVDDVEVGEEEEEITVPFAIIENVPIFPGCESAKNNEER
;
A
#
# COMPACT_ATOMS: atom_id res chain seq x y z
N MET A 1 -56.15 -2.31 -24.53
CA MET A 1 -55.22 -1.39 -25.21
C MET A 1 -54.58 -2.15 -26.36
N GLN A 2 -54.67 -1.65 -27.60
CA GLN A 2 -54.00 -2.29 -28.74
C GLN A 2 -52.56 -1.79 -28.80
N VAL A 3 -51.59 -2.70 -28.94
CA VAL A 3 -50.17 -2.35 -28.94
C VAL A 3 -49.84 -1.63 -30.26
N LYS A 4 -49.45 -0.35 -30.16
CA LYS A 4 -49.19 0.52 -31.32
C LYS A 4 -47.81 0.29 -31.97
N LYS A 5 -46.86 -0.30 -31.23
CA LYS A 5 -45.50 -0.63 -31.68
C LYS A 5 -45.33 -2.14 -31.85
N ASN A 6 -44.56 -2.57 -32.84
CA ASN A 6 -44.31 -3.99 -33.07
C ASN A 6 -43.25 -4.53 -32.09
N PRO A 7 -43.59 -5.42 -31.13
CA PRO A 7 -42.66 -5.93 -30.13
C PRO A 7 -41.54 -6.83 -30.69
N LYS A 8 -41.64 -7.22 -31.96
CA LYS A 8 -40.57 -7.95 -32.67
C LYS A 8 -39.50 -7.02 -33.25
N ALA A 9 -39.79 -5.73 -33.39
CA ALA A 9 -38.88 -4.73 -33.94
C ALA A 9 -38.22 -3.87 -32.85
N ASP A 10 -38.48 -4.15 -31.57
CA ASP A 10 -37.90 -3.41 -30.46
C ASP A 10 -36.49 -3.93 -30.13
N LEU A 11 -35.48 -3.12 -30.46
CA LEU A 11 -34.07 -3.42 -30.22
C LEU A 11 -33.70 -3.40 -28.73
N ASN A 12 -34.47 -2.68 -27.90
CA ASN A 12 -34.18 -2.53 -26.47
C ASN A 12 -34.77 -3.64 -25.61
N ARG A 13 -35.52 -4.59 -26.19
CA ARG A 13 -36.24 -5.63 -25.46
C ARG A 13 -35.36 -6.43 -24.49
N ASN A 14 -34.08 -6.61 -24.82
CA ASN A 14 -33.13 -7.42 -24.04
C ASN A 14 -31.99 -6.58 -23.44
N SER A 15 -32.10 -5.24 -23.41
CA SER A 15 -31.01 -4.35 -22.98
C SER A 15 -30.49 -4.66 -21.56
N SER A 16 -31.40 -4.89 -20.61
CA SER A 16 -31.02 -5.26 -19.23
C SER A 16 -30.30 -6.60 -19.16
N LEU A 17 -30.66 -7.56 -20.02
CA LEU A 17 -30.04 -8.88 -20.08
C LEU A 17 -28.60 -8.77 -20.59
N TYR A 18 -28.33 -7.93 -21.60
CA TYR A 18 -26.96 -7.65 -22.06
C TYR A 18 -26.14 -6.91 -21.01
N PHE A 19 -26.74 -5.99 -20.25
CA PHE A 19 -26.07 -5.30 -19.14
C PHE A 19 -25.62 -6.28 -18.06
N VAL A 20 -26.51 -7.20 -17.64
CA VAL A 20 -26.19 -8.22 -16.63
C VAL A 20 -25.12 -9.19 -17.14
N ILE A 21 -25.17 -9.60 -18.40
CA ILE A 21 -24.11 -10.45 -19.00
C ILE A 21 -22.76 -9.72 -18.95
N GLY A 22 -22.71 -8.45 -19.33
CA GLY A 22 -21.48 -7.65 -19.24
C GLY A 22 -20.93 -7.58 -17.81
N LEU A 23 -21.81 -7.30 -16.83
CA LEU A 23 -21.45 -7.27 -15.42
C LEU A 23 -20.89 -8.62 -14.93
N THR A 24 -21.50 -9.73 -15.32
CA THR A 24 -20.99 -11.07 -14.96
C THR A 24 -19.64 -11.39 -15.58
N ILE A 25 -19.37 -10.94 -16.82
CA ILE A 25 -18.08 -11.16 -17.48
C ILE A 25 -16.97 -10.37 -16.79
N VAL A 26 -17.22 -9.11 -16.46
CA VAL A 26 -16.26 -8.27 -15.72
C VAL A 26 -15.99 -8.84 -14.33
N LEU A 27 -17.03 -9.29 -13.62
CA LEU A 27 -16.87 -9.94 -12.32
C LEU A 27 -16.08 -11.25 -12.41
N PHE A 28 -16.29 -12.04 -13.46
CA PHE A 28 -15.54 -13.27 -13.68
C PHE A 28 -14.06 -12.99 -13.98
N LEU A 29 -13.77 -12.01 -14.83
CA LEU A 29 -12.39 -11.64 -15.17
C LEU A 29 -11.63 -11.08 -13.96
N THR A 30 -12.28 -10.24 -13.16
CA THR A 30 -11.68 -9.70 -11.92
C THR A 30 -11.41 -10.80 -10.91
N TRP A 31 -12.35 -11.72 -10.69
CA TRP A 31 -12.13 -12.89 -9.84
C TRP A 31 -10.97 -13.76 -10.34
N ARG A 32 -10.91 -14.01 -11.65
CA ARG A 32 -9.84 -14.81 -12.26
C ARG A 32 -8.47 -14.14 -12.15
N ALA A 33 -8.41 -12.82 -12.27
CA ALA A 33 -7.19 -12.03 -12.12
C ALA A 33 -6.68 -12.06 -10.67
N LEU A 34 -7.57 -11.98 -9.68
CA LEU A 34 -7.20 -12.09 -8.26
C LEU A 34 -6.67 -13.49 -7.91
N GLU A 35 -7.24 -14.54 -8.49
CA GLU A 35 -6.75 -15.91 -8.29
C GLU A 35 -5.46 -16.21 -9.06
N TYR A 36 -5.01 -15.30 -9.93
CA TYR A 36 -3.81 -15.50 -10.72
C TYR A 36 -2.55 -15.41 -9.86
N LYS A 37 -2.12 -16.57 -9.35
CA LYS A 37 -0.87 -16.71 -8.59
C LYS A 37 0.33 -16.49 -9.49
N THR A 38 1.11 -15.46 -9.18
CA THR A 38 2.43 -15.23 -9.77
C THR A 38 3.49 -15.63 -8.75
N TYR A 39 4.35 -16.58 -9.10
CA TYR A 39 5.49 -16.96 -8.27
C TYR A 39 6.70 -16.15 -8.66
N PRO A 40 7.49 -15.63 -7.70
CA PRO A 40 8.79 -15.08 -8.01
C PRO A 40 9.61 -16.19 -8.67
N LYS A 41 10.08 -15.94 -9.88
CA LYS A 41 11.17 -16.74 -10.43
C LYS A 41 12.39 -16.22 -9.73
N ASP A 42 13.15 -17.10 -9.09
CA ASP A 42 14.49 -16.76 -8.62
C ASP A 42 15.31 -16.41 -9.85
N GLU A 43 15.30 -15.13 -10.21
CA GLU A 43 16.30 -14.56 -11.09
C GLU A 43 17.59 -14.68 -10.29
N VAL A 44 18.29 -15.80 -10.49
CA VAL A 44 19.68 -15.94 -10.06
C VAL A 44 20.41 -14.83 -10.78
N VAL A 45 20.50 -13.68 -10.11
CA VAL A 45 21.47 -12.66 -10.43
C VAL A 45 22.79 -13.43 -10.36
N LEU A 46 23.32 -13.77 -11.52
CA LEU A 46 24.70 -14.21 -11.67
C LEU A 46 25.54 -13.02 -11.24
N ASP A 47 25.63 -12.82 -9.93
CA ASP A 47 26.69 -12.05 -9.34
C ASP A 47 27.93 -12.85 -9.70
N LEU A 48 28.53 -12.46 -10.81
CA LEU A 48 29.89 -12.82 -11.19
C LEU A 48 30.77 -12.17 -10.12
N VAL A 49 30.72 -12.74 -8.91
CA VAL A 49 31.76 -12.61 -7.92
C VAL A 49 32.97 -13.16 -8.65
N GLN A 50 33.76 -12.26 -9.26
CA GLN A 50 35.14 -12.54 -9.56
C GLN A 50 35.72 -12.91 -8.19
N ALA A 51 35.82 -14.21 -7.93
CA ALA A 51 36.70 -14.73 -6.92
C ALA A 51 38.08 -14.21 -7.31
N VAL A 52 38.45 -13.06 -6.75
CA VAL A 52 39.81 -12.57 -6.74
C VAL A 52 40.58 -13.65 -6.01
N ASP A 53 41.29 -14.42 -6.82
CA ASP A 53 42.16 -15.53 -6.48
C ASP A 53 42.86 -15.25 -5.14
N ASP A 54 42.76 -16.22 -4.23
CA ASP A 54 43.23 -16.19 -2.83
C ASP A 54 44.40 -15.21 -2.65
N LEU A 55 44.12 -13.98 -2.21
CA LEU A 55 45.14 -13.01 -1.90
C LEU A 55 45.84 -13.47 -0.62
N LYS A 56 46.86 -14.33 -0.78
CA LYS A 56 47.74 -14.78 0.31
C LYS A 56 48.63 -13.62 0.73
N GLU A 57 48.08 -12.77 1.60
CA GLU A 57 48.81 -11.72 2.27
C GLU A 57 49.52 -12.33 3.49
N ASP A 58 50.85 -12.25 3.52
CA ASP A 58 51.65 -12.77 4.63
C ASP A 58 51.40 -11.94 5.90
N VAL A 59 50.73 -12.55 6.89
CA VAL A 59 50.42 -11.90 8.16
C VAL A 59 51.71 -11.76 8.99
N PRO A 60 52.06 -10.56 9.48
CA PRO A 60 53.25 -10.38 10.31
C PRO A 60 53.14 -11.17 11.62
N VAL A 61 54.25 -11.75 12.08
CA VAL A 61 54.31 -12.49 13.35
C VAL A 61 53.96 -11.56 14.51
N THR A 62 52.85 -11.83 15.18
CA THR A 62 52.40 -11.04 16.34
C THR A 62 53.03 -11.59 17.61
N GLU A 63 53.61 -10.71 18.43
CA GLU A 63 54.07 -11.07 19.77
C GLU A 63 52.86 -11.08 20.72
N MET A 64 52.39 -12.26 21.11
CA MET A 64 51.37 -12.39 22.15
C MET A 64 51.99 -12.08 23.52
N ILE A 65 51.78 -10.86 24.00
CA ILE A 65 52.09 -10.49 25.38
C ILE A 65 51.23 -11.36 26.31
N LYS A 66 51.86 -12.30 27.02
CA LYS A 66 51.22 -13.02 28.12
C LYS A 66 51.06 -12.04 29.27
N THR A 67 49.93 -11.34 29.31
CA THR A 67 49.55 -10.61 30.52
C THR A 67 49.29 -11.63 31.64
N PRO A 68 49.70 -11.36 32.89
CA PRO A 68 49.38 -12.22 34.01
C PRO A 68 47.85 -12.37 34.12
N PRO A 69 47.36 -13.54 34.55
CA PRO A 69 45.92 -13.79 34.63
C PRO A 69 45.26 -12.67 35.47
N PRO A 70 44.14 -12.12 34.99
CA PRO A 70 43.46 -11.05 35.71
C PRO A 70 43.10 -11.53 37.13
N PRO A 71 43.19 -10.64 38.13
CA PRO A 71 42.79 -10.99 39.48
C PRO A 71 41.34 -11.49 39.50
N PRO A 72 41.00 -12.42 40.40
CA PRO A 72 39.67 -12.98 40.48
C PRO A 72 38.64 -11.86 40.67
N PRO A 73 37.48 -11.92 39.99
CA PRO A 73 36.46 -10.90 40.10
C PRO A 73 35.98 -10.80 41.56
N PRO A 74 35.67 -9.58 42.04
CA PRO A 74 35.05 -9.41 43.35
C PRO A 74 33.74 -10.22 43.39
N ALA A 75 33.50 -10.91 44.51
CA ALA A 75 32.27 -11.65 44.71
C ALA A 75 31.06 -10.69 44.56
N ALA A 76 30.07 -11.12 43.78
CA ALA A 76 28.85 -10.34 43.58
C ALA A 76 28.12 -10.16 44.93
N PRO A 77 27.51 -8.99 45.18
CA PRO A 77 26.69 -8.80 46.37
C PRO A 77 25.49 -9.76 46.36
N GLU A 78 25.20 -10.38 47.50
CA GLU A 78 24.16 -11.40 47.69
C GLU A 78 22.73 -10.85 47.77
N ILE A 79 22.54 -9.54 47.73
CA ILE A 79 21.22 -8.93 47.86
C ILE A 79 20.78 -8.34 46.53
N ILE A 80 19.86 -9.07 45.90
CA ILE A 80 18.94 -8.54 44.90
C ILE A 80 17.62 -8.36 45.65
N GLU A 81 17.26 -7.12 45.97
CA GLU A 81 15.89 -6.79 46.38
C GLU A 81 15.01 -6.93 45.13
N VAL A 82 14.28 -8.03 45.06
CA VAL A 82 13.21 -8.21 44.09
C VAL A 82 12.05 -7.34 44.57
N VAL A 83 11.86 -6.20 43.91
CA VAL A 83 10.63 -5.43 44.07
C VAL A 83 9.51 -6.27 43.44
N GLU A 84 8.51 -6.64 44.24
CA GLU A 84 7.32 -7.32 43.75
C GLU A 84 6.47 -6.31 42.97
N ASP A 85 6.53 -6.35 41.63
CA ASP A 85 5.60 -5.63 40.76
C ASP A 85 4.19 -6.17 41.00
N THR A 86 3.48 -5.55 41.94
CA THR A 86 2.10 -5.90 42.32
C THR A 86 1.22 -4.67 42.27
N GLU A 87 1.08 -4.10 41.08
CA GLU A 87 -0.14 -3.37 40.74
C GLU A 87 -0.82 -4.15 39.62
N GLU A 88 -1.82 -4.93 40.00
CA GLU A 88 -2.73 -5.61 39.07
C GLU A 88 -3.59 -4.51 38.43
N VAL A 89 -3.14 -4.02 37.26
CA VAL A 89 -3.90 -3.05 36.49
C VAL A 89 -5.17 -3.74 36.01
N GLU A 90 -6.33 -3.33 36.52
CA GLU A 90 -7.62 -3.82 36.04
C GLU A 90 -7.74 -3.47 34.54
N GLU A 91 -7.64 -4.48 33.68
CA GLU A 91 -7.82 -4.30 32.24
C GLU A 91 -9.23 -3.74 31.97
N THR A 92 -9.29 -2.53 31.43
CA THR A 92 -10.56 -1.96 30.96
C THR A 92 -11.08 -2.82 29.82
N ILE A 93 -12.31 -3.32 29.96
CA ILE A 93 -12.99 -4.09 28.91
C ILE A 93 -13.03 -3.23 27.64
N ILE A 94 -12.40 -3.72 26.57
CA ILE A 94 -12.42 -3.05 25.27
C ILE A 94 -13.83 -3.21 24.69
N GLU A 95 -14.64 -2.16 24.79
CA GLU A 95 -15.91 -2.09 24.07
C GLU A 95 -15.62 -1.87 22.59
N SER A 96 -16.01 -2.83 21.75
CA SER A 96 -15.83 -2.75 20.30
C SER A 96 -16.72 -1.65 19.70
N THR A 97 -16.13 -0.64 19.05
CA THR A 97 -16.85 0.39 18.28
C THR A 97 -17.30 -0.09 16.89
N GLU A 98 -17.42 -1.40 16.68
CA GLU A 98 -17.82 -1.97 15.39
C GLU A 98 -19.34 -1.89 15.20
N THR A 99 -19.78 -1.42 14.03
CA THR A 99 -21.20 -1.33 13.68
C THR A 99 -21.76 -2.73 13.33
N SER A 100 -22.90 -3.09 13.94
CA SER A 100 -23.66 -4.31 13.59
C SER A 100 -24.56 -4.07 12.36
N GLN A 101 -24.98 -5.13 11.67
CA GLN A 101 -25.93 -5.04 10.55
C GLN A 101 -27.32 -4.49 10.96
N ASP A 102 -27.62 -4.50 12.25
CA ASP A 102 -28.82 -3.89 12.84
C ASP A 102 -28.64 -2.42 13.23
N ALA A 103 -27.44 -1.84 13.04
CA ALA A 103 -27.20 -0.44 13.32
C ALA A 103 -27.95 0.43 12.30
N VAL A 104 -28.95 1.16 12.77
CA VAL A 104 -29.71 2.12 11.97
C VAL A 104 -28.80 3.32 11.70
N VAL A 105 -28.32 3.44 10.46
CA VAL A 105 -27.59 4.61 10.00
C VAL A 105 -28.56 5.79 9.99
N GLU A 106 -28.24 6.86 10.72
CA GLU A 106 -29.00 8.12 10.66
C GLU A 106 -29.09 8.61 9.21
N GLU A 107 -30.26 9.11 8.83
CA GLU A 107 -30.66 9.45 7.47
C GLU A 107 -29.57 10.20 6.69
N VAL A 108 -29.35 9.77 5.44
CA VAL A 108 -28.45 10.43 4.50
C VAL A 108 -28.98 11.85 4.27
N ILE A 109 -28.20 12.85 4.70
CA ILE A 109 -28.50 14.26 4.48
C ILE A 109 -28.51 14.52 2.96
N ASP A 110 -29.59 15.13 2.45
CA ASP A 110 -29.70 15.49 1.04
C ASP A 110 -28.64 16.53 0.69
N VAL A 111 -28.04 16.41 -0.51
CA VAL A 111 -26.92 17.26 -0.96
C VAL A 111 -27.29 18.76 -0.98
N ASP A 112 -28.59 19.05 -1.10
CA ASP A 112 -29.13 20.42 -1.08
C ASP A 112 -29.07 21.09 0.31
N ASP A 113 -28.93 20.33 1.40
CA ASP A 113 -28.86 20.85 2.79
C ASP A 113 -27.42 21.14 3.26
N VAL A 114 -26.42 20.89 2.40
CA VAL A 114 -25.01 21.17 2.71
C VAL A 114 -24.65 22.58 2.23
N GLU A 115 -24.51 23.53 3.16
CA GLU A 115 -23.93 24.84 2.87
C GLU A 115 -22.44 24.69 2.55
N VAL A 116 -22.11 24.63 1.26
CA VAL A 116 -20.72 24.68 0.78
C VAL A 116 -20.22 26.11 0.93
N GLY A 117 -19.36 26.35 1.93
CA GLY A 117 -18.60 27.59 2.00
C GLY A 117 -17.66 27.67 0.80
N GLU A 118 -17.79 28.74 0.00
CA GLU A 118 -16.79 29.09 -1.00
C GLU A 118 -15.53 29.57 -0.27
N GLU A 119 -14.71 28.63 0.20
CA GLU A 119 -13.33 28.94 0.55
C GLU A 119 -12.53 28.96 -0.76
N GLU A 120 -12.11 30.15 -1.20
CA GLU A 120 -11.09 30.29 -2.24
C GLU A 120 -9.79 29.70 -1.70
N GLU A 121 -9.56 28.41 -1.94
CA GLU A 121 -8.25 27.82 -1.71
C GLU A 121 -7.25 28.50 -2.66
N GLU A 122 -6.39 29.37 -2.11
CA GLU A 122 -5.24 29.90 -2.83
C GLU A 122 -4.24 28.75 -3.05
N ILE A 123 -4.46 27.97 -4.11
CA ILE A 123 -3.56 26.90 -4.52
C ILE A 123 -2.29 27.55 -5.08
N THR A 124 -1.26 27.66 -4.25
CA THR A 124 0.08 28.09 -4.69
C THR A 124 0.74 26.98 -5.52
N VAL A 125 0.59 27.02 -6.84
CA VAL A 125 1.29 26.09 -7.73
C VAL A 125 2.79 26.42 -7.72
N PRO A 126 3.67 25.50 -7.29
CA PRO A 126 5.10 25.74 -7.27
C PRO A 126 5.67 25.70 -8.71
N PHE A 127 5.74 26.87 -9.37
CA PHE A 127 6.29 27.02 -10.73
C PHE A 127 7.76 26.60 -10.85
N ALA A 128 8.48 26.46 -9.74
CA ALA A 128 9.89 26.08 -9.70
C ALA A 128 10.16 24.60 -10.07
N ILE A 129 9.12 23.74 -10.11
CA ILE A 129 9.25 22.28 -10.31
C ILE A 129 8.60 21.82 -11.62
N ILE A 130 8.15 22.74 -12.48
CA ILE A 130 7.51 22.37 -13.74
C ILE A 130 8.57 22.05 -14.79
N GLU A 131 8.76 20.77 -15.08
CA GLU A 131 9.73 20.30 -16.09
C GLU A 131 9.16 20.32 -17.53
N ASN A 132 7.84 20.16 -17.69
CA ASN A 132 7.17 20.06 -18.99
C ASN A 132 6.06 21.12 -19.13
N VAL A 133 5.97 21.75 -20.30
CA VAL A 133 4.91 22.72 -20.60
C VAL A 133 3.56 22.00 -20.86
N PRO A 134 2.42 22.62 -20.52
CA PRO A 134 1.12 22.04 -20.85
C PRO A 134 0.91 21.92 -22.36
N ILE A 135 0.37 20.78 -22.80
CA ILE A 135 0.07 20.50 -24.21
C ILE A 135 -1.26 21.17 -24.58
N PHE A 136 -1.24 22.10 -25.54
CA PHE A 136 -2.44 22.73 -26.06
C PHE A 136 -3.25 21.74 -26.92
N PRO A 137 -4.60 21.75 -26.89
CA PRO A 137 -5.43 20.92 -27.77
C PRO A 137 -5.07 21.16 -29.24
N GLY A 138 -4.53 20.12 -29.90
CA GLY A 138 -3.95 20.19 -31.25
C GLY A 138 -2.45 19.91 -31.34
N CYS A 139 -1.73 19.93 -30.21
CA CYS A 139 -0.30 19.61 -30.10
C CYS A 139 -0.03 18.25 -29.44
N GLU A 140 -1.00 17.34 -29.44
CA GLU A 140 -0.95 16.02 -28.79
C GLU A 140 0.19 15.11 -29.27
N SER A 141 0.78 15.43 -30.43
CA SER A 141 1.93 14.71 -30.99
C SER A 141 3.28 15.15 -30.42
N ALA A 142 3.36 16.31 -29.78
CA ALA A 142 4.60 16.82 -29.20
C ALA A 142 4.83 16.18 -27.82
N LYS A 143 5.93 15.43 -27.69
CA LYS A 143 6.28 14.70 -26.45
C LYS A 143 7.26 15.45 -25.57
N ASN A 144 7.88 16.50 -26.08
CA ASN A 144 8.92 17.24 -25.38
C ASN A 144 8.87 18.74 -25.72
N ASN A 145 9.48 19.57 -24.88
CA ASN A 145 9.51 21.04 -25.04
C ASN A 145 10.22 21.50 -26.33
N GLU A 146 11.00 20.63 -26.96
CA GLU A 146 11.76 20.91 -28.20
C GLU A 146 10.95 20.67 -29.48
N GLU A 147 9.89 19.87 -29.40
CA GLU A 147 9.01 19.56 -30.53
C GLU A 147 7.95 20.66 -30.67
N ARG A 148 8.38 21.82 -31.17
CA ARG A 148 7.52 22.99 -31.39
C ARG A 148 6.77 22.94 -32.72
#